data_AF-A0A7X0KNZ0-F1
#
_entry.id   AF-A0A7X0KNZ0-F1
#
_cell.length_a   1.000
_cell.length_b   1.000
_cell.length_c   1.000
_cell.angle_alpha   90.00
_cell.angle_beta   90.00
_cell.angle_gamma   90.00
#
_symmetry.space_group_name_H-M   'P 1'
#
loop_
_entity.id
_entity.type
_entity.pdbx_description
1 polymer ?
#
loop_
_entity_poly.entity_id
_entity_poly.type
_entity_poly.pdbx_seq_one_letter_code
_entity_poly.pdbx_strand_id
1 'polypeptide(L)'
;MATATDRREATAFLDQIDSTPLKGAADAITAPLLALCAGFIPVSDNDTKPQSNIKPMPWPDFYRQLFRTATGALHWAPEVAWNATPTEINEAFAGHIAMLRTIHGSPDDADPKSDDPRQEIAPEKVKAGISKLRGLAKQRAT
;
A
#
# COMPACT_ATOMS: atom_id res chain seq x y z
N MET A 1 12.19 -6.31 23.94
CA MET A 1 12.91 -5.07 23.61
C MET A 1 11.99 -3.93 23.98
N ALA A 2 12.37 -3.09 24.95
CA ALA A 2 11.53 -1.99 25.40
C ALA A 2 11.52 -0.92 24.30
N THR A 3 10.43 -0.84 23.55
CA THR A 3 10.10 0.36 22.80
C THR A 3 9.75 1.43 23.82
N ALA A 4 10.55 2.48 23.95
CA ALA A 4 10.18 3.63 24.78
C ALA A 4 9.06 4.40 24.07
N THR A 5 7.84 3.89 24.17
CA THR A 5 6.64 4.55 23.64
C THR A 5 6.25 5.75 24.51
N ASP A 6 6.81 5.86 25.71
CA ASP A 6 6.72 6.99 26.62
C ASP A 6 8.00 7.84 26.58
N ARG A 7 7.83 9.14 26.37
CA ARG A 7 8.91 10.15 26.41
C ARG A 7 9.69 10.11 27.73
N ARG A 8 9.03 9.80 28.86
CA ARG A 8 9.68 9.73 30.18
C ARG A 8 10.63 8.54 30.31
N GLU A 9 10.25 7.39 29.77
CA GLU A 9 11.12 6.21 29.74
C GLU A 9 12.31 6.44 28.81
N ALA A 10 12.10 7.11 27.68
CA ALA A 10 13.18 7.49 26.79
C ALA A 10 14.21 8.40 27.47
N THR A 11 13.75 9.41 28.24
CA THR A 11 14.66 10.30 28.99
C THR A 11 15.42 9.55 30.07
N ALA A 12 14.75 8.68 30.84
CA ALA A 12 15.40 7.91 31.89
C ALA A 12 16.48 6.96 31.32
N PHE A 13 16.23 6.37 30.15
CA PHE A 13 17.19 5.55 29.44
C PHE A 13 18.42 6.35 28.97
N LEU A 14 18.22 7.56 28.44
CA LEU A 14 19.32 8.44 28.03
C LEU A 14 20.16 8.91 29.22
N ASP A 15 19.52 9.27 30.33
CA ASP A 15 20.22 9.64 31.57
C ASP A 15 21.05 8.47 32.12
N GLN A 16 20.54 7.23 32.00
CA GLN A 16 21.27 6.03 32.40
C GLN A 16 22.49 5.77 31.51
N ILE A 17 22.41 6.04 30.21
CA ILE A 17 23.54 5.88 29.28
C ILE A 17 24.71 6.79 29.66
N ASP A 18 24.44 7.99 30.17
CA ASP A 18 25.47 8.96 30.55
C ASP A 18 26.41 8.45 31.67
N SER A 19 25.91 7.54 32.51
CA SER A 19 26.67 6.91 33.60
C SER A 19 27.19 5.50 33.27
N THR A 20 26.88 4.98 32.08
CA THR A 20 27.22 3.60 31.67
C THR A 20 28.53 3.59 30.86
N PRO A 21 29.46 2.64 31.09
CA PRO A 21 30.63 2.48 30.23
C PRO A 21 30.21 2.31 28.76
N LEU A 22 30.86 3.04 27.84
CA LEU A 22 30.50 3.11 26.42
C LEU A 22 30.29 1.73 25.78
N LYS A 23 31.11 0.73 26.15
CA LYS A 23 30.97 -0.64 25.66
C LYS A 23 29.63 -1.28 26.06
N GLY A 24 29.22 -1.14 27.32
CA GLY A 24 27.95 -1.69 27.80
C GLY A 24 26.74 -0.99 27.17
N ALA A 25 26.83 0.34 26.98
CA ALA A 25 25.81 1.09 26.24
C ALA A 25 25.75 0.63 24.77
N ALA A 26 26.89 0.49 24.10
CA ALA A 26 26.97 0.02 22.71
C ALA A 26 26.38 -1.39 22.56
N ASP A 27 26.73 -2.32 23.44
CA ASP A 27 26.21 -3.69 23.43
C ASP A 27 24.67 -3.70 23.59
N ALA A 28 24.11 -2.79 24.40
CA ALA A 28 22.67 -2.67 24.60
C ALA A 28 21.91 -2.06 23.40
N ILE A 29 22.50 -1.08 22.70
CA ILE A 29 21.81 -0.34 21.61
C ILE A 29 22.08 -0.90 20.21
N THR A 30 23.17 -1.64 20.00
CA THR A 30 23.58 -2.06 18.66
C THR A 30 22.53 -2.93 17.98
N ALA A 31 22.02 -3.95 18.67
CA ALA A 31 20.99 -4.84 18.14
C ALA A 31 19.68 -4.11 17.77
N PRO A 32 19.07 -3.28 18.66
CA PRO A 32 17.87 -2.51 18.28
C PRO A 32 18.12 -1.52 17.14
N LEU A 33 19.28 -0.86 17.10
CA LEU A 33 19.60 0.08 16.03
C LEU A 33 19.74 -0.64 14.68
N LEU A 34 20.40 -1.80 14.66
CA LEU A 34 20.49 -2.63 13.45
C LEU A 34 19.12 -3.13 13.01
N ALA A 35 18.27 -3.55 13.94
CA ALA A 35 16.91 -3.97 13.64
C ALA A 35 16.08 -2.81 13.03
N LEU A 36 16.23 -1.60 13.57
CA LEU A 36 15.60 -0.40 13.02
C LEU A 36 16.08 -0.13 11.59
N CYS A 37 17.40 -0.10 11.36
CA CYS A 37 17.96 0.10 10.03
C CYS A 37 17.52 -0.98 9.03
N ALA A 38 17.41 -2.24 9.49
CA ALA A 38 16.93 -3.34 8.66
C ALA A 38 15.45 -3.18 8.30
N GLY A 39 14.62 -2.61 9.18
CA GLY A 39 13.20 -2.31 8.90
C GLY A 39 12.98 -1.29 7.77
N PHE A 40 14.00 -0.50 7.42
CA PHE A 40 13.97 0.41 6.28
C PHE A 40 14.34 -0.25 4.94
N ILE A 41 14.71 -1.54 4.97
CA ILE A 41 14.92 -2.34 3.76
C ILE A 41 13.56 -2.95 3.41
N PRO A 42 12.96 -2.57 2.26
CA PRO A 42 11.69 -3.16 1.85
C PRO A 42 11.86 -4.68 1.68
N VAL A 43 10.97 -5.43 2.32
CA VAL A 43 10.95 -6.89 2.22
C VAL A 43 10.40 -7.26 0.85
N SER A 44 11.12 -8.12 0.12
CA SER A 44 10.60 -8.75 -1.09
C SER A 44 9.80 -9.99 -0.71
N ASP A 45 8.61 -10.16 -1.27
CA ASP A 45 7.91 -11.44 -1.19
C ASP A 45 8.74 -12.54 -1.87
N ASN A 46 9.08 -13.57 -1.10
CA ASN A 46 9.94 -14.68 -1.57
C ASN A 46 9.33 -15.46 -2.76
N ASP A 47 8.03 -15.30 -3.02
CA ASP A 47 7.31 -16.01 -4.09
C ASP A 47 7.28 -15.24 -5.42
N THR A 48 7.78 -14.00 -5.46
CA THR A 48 7.78 -13.20 -6.69
C THR A 48 9.06 -13.46 -7.48
N LYS A 49 8.94 -14.13 -8.63
CA LYS A 49 10.08 -14.32 -9.55
C LYS A 49 10.73 -12.95 -9.86
N PRO A 50 12.06 -12.81 -9.75
CA PRO A 50 12.72 -11.55 -10.03
C PRO A 50 12.45 -11.16 -11.48
N GLN A 51 11.74 -10.04 -11.67
CA GLN A 51 11.52 -9.48 -12.99
C GLN A 51 12.89 -9.02 -13.54
N SER A 52 13.33 -9.63 -14.63
CA SER A 52 14.66 -9.46 -15.22
C SER A 52 14.92 -8.07 -15.82
N ASN A 53 13.97 -7.14 -15.74
CA ASN A 53 14.04 -5.83 -16.41
C ASN A 53 13.70 -4.64 -15.49
N ILE A 54 13.89 -4.77 -14.18
CA ILE A 54 13.70 -3.63 -13.27
C ILE A 54 14.95 -2.75 -13.29
N LYS A 55 14.79 -1.50 -13.75
CA LYS A 55 15.84 -0.49 -13.66
C LYS A 55 16.08 -0.15 -12.18
N PRO A 56 17.31 -0.25 -11.66
CA PRO A 56 17.61 0.16 -10.29
C PRO A 56 17.18 1.60 -10.04
N MET A 57 16.47 1.83 -8.93
CA MET A 57 16.01 3.15 -8.54
C MET A 57 16.95 3.75 -7.49
N PRO A 58 17.31 5.04 -7.59
CA PRO A 58 18.00 5.73 -6.52
C PRO A 58 17.16 5.76 -5.23
N TRP A 59 17.80 5.54 -4.09
CA TRP A 59 17.16 5.58 -2.76
C TRP A 59 16.31 6.82 -2.49
N PRO A 60 16.76 8.06 -2.81
CA PRO A 60 15.94 9.26 -2.59
C PRO A 60 14.64 9.26 -3.39
N ASP A 61 14.66 8.70 -4.59
CA ASP A 61 13.48 8.63 -5.46
C ASP A 61 12.48 7.59 -4.93
N PHE A 62 12.98 6.48 -4.38
CA PHE A 62 12.15 5.46 -3.73
C PHE A 62 11.39 6.03 -2.53
N TYR A 63 12.08 6.74 -1.61
CA TYR A 63 11.42 7.36 -0.45
C TYR A 63 10.45 8.49 -0.84
N ARG A 64 10.74 9.24 -1.91
CA ARG A 64 9.80 10.22 -2.46
C ARG A 64 8.53 9.56 -2.97
N GLN A 65 8.63 8.38 -3.59
CA GLN A 65 7.47 7.63 -4.04
C GLN A 65 6.66 7.10 -2.86
N LEU A 66 7.30 6.51 -1.85
CA LEU A 66 6.63 6.05 -0.63
C LEU A 66 5.83 7.18 0.04
N PHE A 67 6.46 8.35 0.20
CA PHE A 67 5.79 9.50 0.81
C PHE A 67 4.57 9.95 -0.02
N ARG A 68 4.71 10.03 -1.35
CA ARG A 68 3.59 10.36 -2.25
C ARG A 68 2.46 9.33 -2.18
N THR A 69 2.79 8.04 -2.10
CA THR A 69 1.79 6.97 -1.94
C THR A 69 1.05 7.12 -0.63
N ALA A 70 1.77 7.31 0.48
CA ALA A 70 1.18 7.46 1.80
C ALA A 70 0.28 8.69 1.92
N THR A 71 0.77 9.88 1.53
CA THR A 71 -0.02 11.11 1.68
C THR A 71 -1.04 11.30 0.57
N GLY A 72 -0.82 10.71 -0.60
CA GLY A 72 -1.67 10.85 -1.78
C GLY A 72 -2.73 9.77 -1.87
N ALA A 73 -2.33 8.50 -2.02
CA ALA A 73 -3.27 7.40 -2.20
C ALA A 73 -3.92 6.96 -0.88
N LEU A 74 -3.12 6.84 0.18
CA LEU A 74 -3.61 6.43 1.49
C LEU A 74 -4.19 7.58 2.32
N HIS A 75 -4.02 8.83 1.87
CA HIS A 75 -4.51 10.04 2.53
C HIS A 75 -4.02 10.19 3.99
N TRP A 76 -2.82 9.67 4.29
CA TRP A 76 -2.22 9.82 5.61
C TRP A 76 -1.68 11.23 5.82
N ALA A 77 -1.69 11.68 7.08
CA ALA A 77 -0.98 12.89 7.45
C ALA A 77 0.54 12.69 7.26
N PRO A 78 1.30 13.73 6.88
CA PRO A 78 2.75 13.65 6.69
C PRO A 78 3.49 13.05 7.89
N GLU A 79 3.05 13.34 9.11
CA GLU A 79 3.65 12.84 10.34
C GLU A 79 3.48 11.33 10.48
N VAL A 80 2.35 10.78 10.04
CA VAL A 80 2.11 9.33 10.04
C VAL A 80 2.96 8.67 8.96
N ALA A 81 3.04 9.26 7.77
CA ALA A 81 3.86 8.75 6.68
C ALA A 81 5.36 8.68 7.06
N TRP A 82 5.87 9.65 7.81
CA TRP A 82 7.27 9.64 8.26
C TRP A 82 7.58 8.64 9.38
N ASN A 83 6.57 8.28 10.18
CA ASN A 83 6.74 7.28 11.25
C ASN A 83 6.50 5.85 10.77
N ALA A 84 5.92 5.66 9.58
CA ALA A 84 5.68 4.35 9.00
C ALA A 84 6.92 3.82 8.28
N THR A 85 7.12 2.50 8.36
CA THR A 85 8.15 1.80 7.61
C THR A 85 7.76 1.62 6.13
N PRO A 86 8.73 1.47 5.20
CA PRO A 86 8.45 1.16 3.81
C PRO A 86 7.51 -0.03 3.61
N THR A 87 7.68 -1.08 4.41
CA THR A 87 6.85 -2.29 4.38
C THR A 87 5.41 -2.00 4.78
N GLU A 88 5.19 -1.25 5.87
CA GLU A 88 3.83 -0.87 6.30
C GLU A 88 3.09 -0.03 5.26
N ILE A 89 3.79 0.91 4.61
CA ILE A 89 3.21 1.73 3.54
C ILE A 89 2.81 0.84 2.35
N ASN A 90 3.67 -0.10 1.95
CA ASN A 90 3.40 -1.01 0.84
C ASN A 90 2.20 -1.92 1.13
N GLU A 91 2.13 -2.51 2.32
CA GLU A 91 1.01 -3.36 2.77
C GLU A 91 -0.31 -2.58 2.80
N ALA A 92 -0.30 -1.38 3.38
CA ALA A 92 -1.47 -0.51 3.41
C ALA A 92 -1.95 -0.15 1.98
N PHE A 93 -1.00 0.14 1.08
CA PHE A 93 -1.32 0.43 -0.31
C PHE A 93 -1.85 -0.81 -1.06
N ALA A 94 -1.28 -1.99 -0.84
CA ALA A 94 -1.79 -3.24 -1.41
C ALA A 94 -3.24 -3.52 -0.98
N GLY A 95 -3.53 -3.34 0.32
CA GLY A 95 -4.89 -3.44 0.86
C GLY A 95 -5.84 -2.39 0.26
N HIS A 96 -5.38 -1.16 0.06
CA HIS A 96 -6.15 -0.11 -0.60
C HIS A 96 -6.50 -0.47 -2.05
N ILE A 97 -5.54 -0.99 -2.82
CA ILE A 97 -5.79 -1.46 -4.19
C ILE A 97 -6.77 -2.65 -4.21
N ALA A 98 -6.66 -3.59 -3.27
CA ALA A 98 -7.60 -4.70 -3.15
C ALA A 98 -9.03 -4.20 -2.89
N MET A 99 -9.20 -3.26 -1.97
CA MET A 99 -10.49 -2.62 -1.69
C MET A 99 -11.06 -1.91 -2.94
N LEU A 100 -10.24 -1.15 -3.67
CA LEU A 100 -10.66 -0.47 -4.89
C LEU A 100 -11.11 -1.46 -5.97
N ARG A 101 -10.42 -2.59 -6.12
CA ARG A 101 -10.82 -3.68 -7.03
C ARG A 101 -12.15 -4.30 -6.62
N THR A 102 -12.40 -4.47 -5.32
CA THR A 102 -13.68 -4.99 -4.83
C THR A 102 -14.85 -4.04 -5.10
N ILE A 103 -14.64 -2.72 -4.97
CA ILE A 103 -15.68 -1.71 -5.19
C ILE A 103 -15.99 -1.51 -6.67
N HIS A 104 -14.96 -1.43 -7.51
CA HIS A 104 -15.12 -1.09 -8.94
C HIS A 104 -15.25 -2.31 -9.85
N GLY A 105 -15.18 -3.53 -9.30
CA GLY A 105 -15.14 -4.77 -10.05
C GLY A 105 -13.75 -5.08 -10.58
N SER A 106 -13.42 -6.38 -10.64
CA SER A 106 -12.20 -6.85 -11.28
C SER A 106 -12.43 -6.99 -12.79
N PRO A 107 -11.50 -6.55 -13.66
CA PRO A 107 -11.59 -6.84 -15.10
C PRO A 107 -11.41 -8.33 -15.43
N ASP A 108 -10.98 -9.16 -14.47
CA ASP A 108 -10.61 -10.56 -14.73
C ASP A 108 -11.79 -11.50 -15.08
N ASP A 109 -13.04 -11.06 -14.94
CA ASP A 109 -14.23 -11.86 -15.31
C ASP A 109 -15.21 -11.16 -16.27
N ALA A 110 -14.79 -10.07 -16.90
CA ALA A 110 -15.57 -9.44 -17.96
C ALA A 110 -14.67 -9.12 -19.14
N ASP A 111 -15.03 -9.68 -20.31
CA ASP A 111 -14.58 -9.19 -21.62
C ASP A 111 -14.37 -7.67 -21.60
N PRO A 112 -13.34 -7.13 -22.26
CA PRO A 112 -13.05 -5.70 -22.29
C PRO A 112 -14.19 -4.95 -22.98
N LYS A 113 -15.27 -4.71 -22.24
CA LYS A 113 -16.27 -3.72 -22.57
C LYS A 113 -15.67 -2.42 -22.12
N SER A 114 -15.14 -1.71 -23.09
CA SER A 114 -14.90 -0.28 -23.01
C SER A 114 -16.19 0.38 -22.49
N ASP A 115 -16.27 0.60 -21.17
CA ASP A 115 -17.28 1.42 -20.51
C ASP A 115 -16.95 2.90 -20.74
N ASP A 116 -16.63 3.27 -21.98
CA ASP A 116 -16.57 4.67 -22.37
C ASP A 116 -18.01 5.13 -22.62
N PRO A 117 -18.57 6.00 -21.75
CA PRO A 117 -19.95 6.49 -21.90
C PRO A 117 -20.15 7.33 -23.17
N ARG A 118 -19.07 7.63 -23.91
CA ARG A 118 -19.10 8.35 -25.20
C ARG A 118 -18.98 7.41 -26.41
N GLN A 119 -18.81 6.11 -26.19
CA GLN A 119 -18.73 5.17 -27.30
C GLN A 119 -20.10 5.04 -27.97
N GLU A 120 -20.17 5.36 -29.26
CA GLU A 120 -21.38 5.16 -30.04
C GLU A 120 -21.71 3.67 -30.12
N ILE A 121 -22.86 3.30 -29.55
CA ILE A 121 -23.33 1.93 -29.55
C ILE A 121 -24.00 1.65 -30.90
N ALA A 122 -23.51 0.65 -31.62
CA ALA A 122 -24.11 0.22 -32.88
C ALA A 122 -25.63 -0.05 -32.71
N PRO A 123 -26.47 0.37 -33.68
CA PRO A 123 -27.93 0.35 -33.55
C PRO A 123 -28.49 -1.06 -33.32
N GLU A 124 -27.80 -2.09 -33.82
CA GLU A 124 -28.18 -3.49 -33.64
C GLU A 124 -28.08 -3.95 -32.17
N LYS A 125 -27.07 -3.46 -31.42
CA LYS A 125 -26.94 -3.76 -29.99
C LYS A 125 -28.06 -3.10 -29.18
N VAL A 126 -28.50 -1.91 -29.58
CA VAL A 126 -29.62 -1.19 -28.96
C VAL A 126 -30.94 -1.95 -29.19
N LYS A 127 -31.22 -2.38 -30.42
CA LYS A 127 -32.41 -3.19 -30.74
C LYS A 127 -32.45 -4.51 -29.98
N ALA A 128 -31.31 -5.19 -29.87
CA ALA A 128 -31.18 -6.43 -29.11
C ALA A 128 -31.46 -6.20 -27.61
N GLY A 129 -30.91 -5.12 -27.04
CA GLY A 129 -31.17 -4.73 -25.65
C GLY A 129 -32.65 -4.43 -25.38
N ILE A 130 -33.29 -3.64 -26.24
CA ILE A 130 -34.72 -3.30 -26.11
C ILE A 130 -35.61 -4.54 -26.19
N SER A 131 -35.29 -5.48 -27.09
CA SER A 131 -36.05 -6.72 -27.24
C SER A 131 -35.97 -7.59 -25.98
N LYS A 132 -34.78 -7.67 -25.37
CA LYS A 132 -34.57 -8.39 -24.11
C LYS A 132 -35.36 -7.77 -22.95
N LEU A 133 -35.35 -6.43 -22.85
CA LEU A 133 -36.11 -5.72 -21.82
C LEU A 133 -37.63 -5.91 -21.97
N ARG A 134 -38.15 -5.92 -23.20
CA ARG A 134 -39.56 -6.19 -23.47
C ARG A 134 -39.95 -7.62 -23.08
N GLY A 135 -39.09 -8.60 -23.32
CA GLY A 135 -39.30 -9.98 -22.87
C GLY A 135 -39.41 -10.09 -21.35
N LEU A 136 -38.49 -9.45 -20.62
CA LEU A 136 -38.47 -9.42 -19.17
C LEU A 136 -39.67 -8.68 -18.56
N ALA A 137 -40.08 -7.56 -19.18
CA ALA A 137 -41.27 -6.83 -18.75
C ALA A 137 -42.55 -7.66 -18.88
N LYS A 138 -42.64 -8.50 -19.93
CA LYS A 138 -43.77 -9.39 -20.15
C LYS A 138 -43.78 -10.56 -19.17
N GLN A 139 -42.61 -11.08 -18.78
CA GLN A 139 -42.47 -12.12 -17.75
C GLN A 139 -42.80 -11.62 -16.34
N ARG A 140 -42.63 -10.33 -16.06
CA ARG A 140 -42.92 -9.72 -14.76
C ARG A 140 -44.40 -9.31 -14.60
N ALA A 141 -45.18 -9.34 -15.68
CA ALA A 141 -46.60 -8.97 -15.70
C ALA A 141 -47.55 -10.20 -15.69
N THR A 142 -46.99 -11.40 -15.58
CA THR A 142 -47.67 -12.68 -15.33
C THR A 142 -47.29 -13.19 -13.96
#